data_AF-A0A1F7R5F3-F1
#
_entry.id   AF-A0A1F7R5F3-F1
#
_cell.length_a   1.000
_cell.length_b   1.000
_cell.length_c   1.000
_cell.angle_alpha   90.00
_cell.angle_beta   90.00
_cell.angle_gamma   90.00
#
_symmetry.space_group_name_H-M   'P 1'
#
loop_
_entity.id
_entity.type
_entity.pdbx_description
1 polymer ?
#
loop_
_entity_poly.entity_id
_entity_poly.type
_entity_poly.pdbx_seq_one_letter_code
_entity_poly.pdbx_strand_id
1 'polypeptide(L)'
;MIRNHPFHEILIPMLVEGIGARTYLELGTRGNDTIGKVKCRVRIGVDINPQPCRGVRFFKMTIEEFVLSHAAAHAPYDAVFIDANHDYSAIKSDFSVFILTSRPKD
;
A
#
# COMPACT_ATOMS: atom_id res chain seq x y z
N MET A 1 1.83 7.06 -25.23
CA MET A 1 0.42 6.84 -24.82
C MET A 1 0.31 7.28 -23.37
N ILE A 2 -0.29 8.44 -23.11
CA ILE A 2 -0.39 9.00 -21.76
C ILE A 2 -1.50 8.21 -21.06
N ARG A 3 -1.13 7.34 -20.11
CA ARG A 3 -2.13 6.70 -19.23
C ARG A 3 -2.74 7.82 -18.41
N ASN A 4 -4.02 8.11 -18.63
CA ASN A 4 -4.78 8.92 -17.69
C ASN A 4 -4.90 8.10 -16.40
N HIS A 5 -4.11 8.48 -15.39
CA HIS A 5 -4.07 7.90 -14.04
C HIS A 5 -5.17 8.35 -13.04
N PRO A 6 -6.20 9.18 -13.34
CA PRO A 6 -7.03 9.76 -12.28
C PRO A 6 -8.02 8.77 -11.63
N PHE A 7 -8.19 7.55 -12.18
CA PHE A 7 -9.23 6.65 -11.69
C PHE A 7 -8.87 5.99 -10.36
N HIS A 8 -7.64 5.47 -10.18
CA HIS A 8 -7.26 4.88 -8.89
C HIS A 8 -7.17 5.91 -7.76
N GLU A 9 -6.78 7.14 -8.08
CA GLU A 9 -6.64 8.22 -7.10
C GLU A 9 -7.99 8.63 -6.50
N ILE A 10 -9.09 8.27 -7.15
CA ILE A 10 -10.46 8.50 -6.69
C ILE A 10 -11.04 7.21 -6.11
N LEU A 11 -10.94 6.10 -6.86
CA LEU A 11 -11.55 4.84 -6.49
C LEU A 11 -10.98 4.26 -5.19
N ILE A 12 -9.65 4.26 -5.02
CA ILE A 12 -9.01 3.64 -3.86
C ILE A 12 -9.38 4.36 -2.56
N PRO A 13 -9.28 5.70 -2.45
CA PRO A 13 -9.77 6.41 -1.27
C PRO A 13 -11.25 6.13 -0.97
N MET A 14 -12.11 6.10 -2.01
CA MET A 14 -13.53 5.79 -1.84
C MET A 14 -13.76 4.38 -1.29
N LEU A 15 -13.01 3.37 -1.76
CA LEU A 15 -13.13 2.00 -1.27
C LEU A 15 -12.63 1.88 0.18
N VAL A 16 -11.49 2.49 0.51
CA VAL A 16 -10.93 2.47 1.87
C VAL A 16 -11.91 3.10 2.86
N GLU A 17 -12.52 4.23 2.49
CA GLU A 17 -13.56 4.89 3.29
C GLU A 17 -14.83 4.04 3.36
N GLY A 18 -15.28 3.49 2.23
CA GLY A 18 -16.50 2.69 2.13
C GLY A 18 -16.48 1.40 2.96
N ILE A 19 -15.32 0.75 3.11
CA ILE A 19 -15.16 -0.41 3.99
C ILE A 19 -14.86 -0.03 5.45
N GLY A 20 -14.73 1.26 5.76
CA GLY A 20 -14.40 1.74 7.10
C GLY A 20 -13.02 1.31 7.60
N ALA A 21 -12.05 1.16 6.69
CA ALA A 21 -10.71 0.69 7.03
C ALA A 21 -10.01 1.63 8.03
N ARG A 22 -9.33 1.05 9.02
CA ARG A 22 -8.55 1.78 10.02
C ARG A 22 -7.06 1.73 9.71
N THR A 23 -6.60 0.67 9.05
CA THR A 23 -5.22 0.48 8.61
C THR A 23 -5.14 0.29 7.09
N TYR A 24 -4.25 1.05 6.44
CA TYR A 24 -4.04 1.02 5.00
C TYR A 24 -2.55 0.88 4.68
N LEU A 25 -2.21 -0.05 3.78
CA LEU A 25 -0.87 -0.23 3.23
C LEU A 25 -0.87 0.05 1.73
N GLU A 26 0.03 0.90 1.26
CA GLU A 26 0.32 1.13 -0.16
C GLU A 26 1.75 0.68 -0.48
N LEU A 27 1.88 -0.21 -1.47
CA LEU A 27 3.16 -0.65 -2.03
C LEU A 27 3.39 0.07 -3.37
N GLY A 28 4.41 0.92 -3.42
CA GLY A 28 4.67 1.83 -4.55
C GLY A 28 3.89 3.13 -4.38
N THR A 29 4.43 4.08 -3.60
CA THR A 29 3.73 5.35 -3.30
C THR A 29 4.10 6.49 -4.25
N ARG A 30 5.28 6.44 -4.87
CA ARG A 30 5.80 7.43 -5.82
C ARG A 30 5.55 8.89 -5.37
N GLY A 31 4.51 9.53 -5.92
CA GLY A 31 4.14 10.94 -5.69
C GLY A 31 3.09 11.17 -4.61
N ASN A 32 2.60 10.10 -3.97
CA ASN A 32 1.48 10.09 -3.01
C ASN A 32 0.11 10.45 -3.60
N ASP A 33 -0.09 10.25 -4.91
CA ASP A 33 -1.33 10.62 -5.60
C ASP A 33 -2.55 9.82 -5.07
N THR A 34 -2.32 8.60 -4.55
CA THR A 34 -3.33 7.76 -3.92
C THR A 34 -3.28 7.86 -2.39
N ILE A 35 -2.20 7.42 -1.73
CA ILE A 35 -2.10 7.41 -0.25
C ILE A 35 -2.32 8.79 0.40
N GLY A 36 -2.00 9.88 -0.31
CA GLY A 36 -2.24 11.24 0.17
C GLY A 36 -3.73 11.60 0.30
N LYS A 37 -4.58 10.96 -0.48
CA LYS A 37 -6.04 11.14 -0.49
C LYS A 37 -6.77 10.15 0.43
N VAL A 38 -6.14 9.03 0.77
CA VAL A 38 -6.69 8.03 1.67
C VAL A 38 -6.88 8.61 3.08
N LYS A 39 -8.08 8.40 3.64
CA LYS A 39 -8.47 8.82 4.99
C LYS A 39 -8.72 7.59 5.87
N CYS A 40 -7.72 7.22 6.67
CA CYS A 40 -7.86 6.25 7.75
C CYS A 40 -6.88 6.56 8.89
N ARG A 41 -6.98 5.83 9.99
CA ARG A 41 -6.20 6.11 11.21
C ARG A 41 -4.70 5.86 11.01
N VAL A 42 -4.34 4.77 10.33
CA VAL A 42 -2.95 4.38 10.11
C VAL A 42 -2.74 4.15 8.61
N ARG A 43 -1.84 4.94 8.02
CA ARG A 43 -1.44 4.82 6.63
C ARG A 43 0.05 4.50 6.56
N ILE A 44 0.38 3.44 5.85
CA ILE A 44 1.74 2.95 5.67
C ILE A 44 2.05 2.95 4.19
N GLY A 45 3.16 3.58 3.81
CA GLY A 45 3.65 3.64 2.45
C GLY A 45 5.01 2.96 2.32
N VAL A 46 5.20 2.17 1.27
CA VAL A 46 6.48 1.52 0.96
C VAL A 46 6.92 1.95 -0.43
N ASP A 47 8.12 2.50 -0.55
CA ASP A 47 8.71 2.89 -1.83
C ASP A 47 10.22 2.97 -1.70
N ILE A 48 10.96 2.75 -2.79
CA ILE A 48 12.41 2.95 -2.81
C ILE A 48 12.79 4.45 -2.70
N ASN A 49 11.90 5.34 -3.14
CA ASN A 49 12.08 6.80 -3.15
C ASN A 49 10.77 7.51 -2.77
N PRO A 50 10.30 7.37 -1.52
CA PRO A 50 9.02 7.95 -1.09
C PRO A 50 9.11 9.48 -1.00
N GLN A 51 8.00 10.14 -1.32
CA GLN A 51 7.82 11.57 -1.04
C GLN A 51 7.19 11.76 0.34
N PRO A 52 7.60 12.77 1.14
CA PRO A 52 6.97 13.03 2.42
C PRO A 52 5.48 13.33 2.29
N CYS A 53 4.67 12.73 3.17
CA CYS A 53 3.23 13.00 3.28
C CYS A 53 2.81 13.03 4.76
N ARG A 54 2.05 14.04 5.15
CA ARG A 54 1.65 14.23 6.55
C ARG A 54 0.76 13.09 7.02
N GLY A 55 1.12 12.49 8.15
CA GLY A 55 0.35 11.42 8.79
C GLY A 55 0.41 10.09 8.03
N VAL A 56 1.46 9.87 7.25
CA VAL A 56 1.80 8.59 6.63
C VAL A 56 3.13 8.13 7.18
N ARG A 57 3.22 6.86 7.58
CA ARG A 57 4.49 6.22 7.96
C ARG A 57 5.12 5.61 6.71
N PHE A 58 6.27 6.12 6.30
CA PHE A 58 6.98 5.59 5.13
C PHE A 58 8.10 4.61 5.52
N PHE A 59 8.25 3.58 4.70
CA PHE A 59 9.41 2.69 4.67
C PHE A 59 10.15 2.90 3.35
N LYS A 60 11.35 3.48 3.43
CA LYS A 60 12.22 3.69 2.27
C LYS A 60 13.03 2.41 1.99
N MET A 61 12.46 1.50 1.23
CA MET A 61 13.03 0.18 0.92
C MET A 61 12.26 -0.47 -0.25
N THR A 62 12.77 -1.58 -0.74
CA THR A 62 12.04 -2.44 -1.68
C THR A 62 10.87 -3.15 -0.98
N ILE A 63 9.89 -3.60 -1.76
CA ILE A 63 8.76 -4.37 -1.23
C ILE A 63 9.24 -5.66 -0.59
N GLU A 64 10.20 -6.35 -1.22
CA GLU A 64 10.78 -7.58 -0.67
C GLU A 64 11.39 -7.36 0.71
N GLU A 65 12.21 -6.32 0.89
CA GLU A 65 12.77 -5.96 2.19
C GLU A 65 11.67 -5.66 3.22
N PHE A 66 10.64 -4.90 2.84
CA PHE A 66 9.52 -4.58 3.73
C PHE A 66 8.78 -5.84 4.20
N VAL A 67 8.54 -6.78 3.30
CA VAL A 67 7.82 -8.02 3.58
C VAL A 67 8.60 -8.89 4.55
N LEU A 68 9.91 -9.02 4.34
CA LEU A 68 10.78 -9.86 5.17
C LEU A 68 11.00 -9.28 6.58
N SER A 69 11.00 -7.96 6.74
CA SER A 69 11.45 -7.31 7.98
C SER A 69 10.39 -6.52 8.75
N HIS A 70 9.30 -6.09 8.10
CA HIS A 70 8.35 -5.14 8.70
C HIS A 70 6.88 -5.53 8.56
N ALA A 71 6.48 -6.21 7.48
CA ALA A 71 5.07 -6.43 7.18
C ALA A 71 4.29 -7.14 8.32
N ALA A 72 4.89 -8.15 8.94
CA ALA A 72 4.26 -8.89 10.05
C ALA A 72 4.04 -8.04 11.31
N ALA A 73 4.94 -7.10 11.61
CA ALA A 73 4.85 -6.23 12.78
C ALA A 73 3.75 -5.15 12.66
N HIS A 74 3.26 -4.93 11.44
CA HIS A 74 2.25 -3.92 11.13
C HIS A 74 0.92 -4.51 10.66
N ALA A 75 0.85 -5.83 10.49
CA ALA A 75 -0.36 -6.57 10.19
C ALA A 75 -1.28 -6.68 11.43
N PRO A 76 -2.59 -6.92 11.24
CA PRO A 76 -3.30 -7.00 9.97
C PRO A 76 -3.60 -5.64 9.34
N TYR A 77 -3.68 -5.60 8.01
CA TYR A 77 -4.16 -4.45 7.25
C TYR A 77 -5.62 -4.62 6.90
N ASP A 78 -6.44 -3.58 7.06
CA ASP A 78 -7.83 -3.60 6.62
C ASP A 78 -7.93 -3.40 5.10
N ALA A 79 -6.96 -2.70 4.50
CA ALA A 79 -6.81 -2.55 3.05
C ALA A 79 -5.34 -2.52 2.61
N VAL A 80 -5.05 -3.19 1.51
CA VAL A 80 -3.73 -3.19 0.85
C VAL A 80 -3.91 -2.80 -0.61
N PHE A 81 -3.14 -1.81 -1.07
CA PHE A 81 -3.08 -1.41 -2.47
C PHE A 81 -1.67 -1.66 -3.00
N ILE A 82 -1.57 -2.33 -4.14
CA ILE A 82 -0.31 -2.70 -4.80
C ILE A 82 -0.24 -1.94 -6.11
N ASP A 83 0.61 -0.93 -6.19
CA ASP A 83 0.87 -0.10 -7.36
C ASP A 83 2.38 -0.09 -7.67
N ALA A 84 2.95 -1.29 -7.66
CA ALA A 84 4.37 -1.54 -7.89
C ALA A 84 4.63 -2.09 -9.30
N ASN A 85 5.89 -2.14 -9.73
CA ASN A 85 6.29 -2.44 -11.11
C ASN A 85 5.66 -3.76 -11.64
N HIS A 86 4.98 -3.70 -12.78
CA HIS A 86 4.16 -4.78 -13.36
C HIS A 86 4.95 -5.91 -14.05
N ASP A 87 6.25 -6.04 -13.78
CA ASP A 87 7.03 -7.16 -14.31
C ASP A 87 6.55 -8.46 -13.65
N TYR A 88 6.21 -9.47 -14.46
CA TYR A 88 5.55 -10.71 -14.04
C TYR A 88 6.26 -11.45 -12.88
N SER A 89 7.58 -11.28 -12.76
CA SER A 89 8.38 -11.83 -11.65
C SER A 89 8.15 -11.10 -10.31
N ALA A 90 7.85 -9.80 -10.32
CA ALA A 90 7.55 -9.02 -9.12
C ALA A 90 6.18 -9.40 -8.54
N ILE A 91 5.18 -9.61 -9.40
CA ILE A 91 3.80 -9.97 -9.01
C ILE A 91 3.75 -11.27 -8.20
N LYS A 92 4.61 -12.26 -8.52
CA LYS A 92 4.63 -13.55 -7.81
C LYS A 92 5.20 -13.43 -6.39
N SER A 93 6.13 -12.50 -6.17
CA SER A 93 6.64 -12.16 -4.84
C SER A 93 5.59 -11.36 -4.05
N ASP A 94 4.91 -10.41 -4.69
CA ASP A 94 3.85 -9.59 -4.09
C ASP A 94 2.65 -10.43 -3.63
N PHE A 95 2.34 -11.53 -4.32
CA PHE A 95 1.27 -12.45 -3.90
C PHE A 95 1.59 -13.19 -2.58
N SER A 96 2.87 -13.40 -2.25
CA SER A 96 3.26 -14.03 -0.98
C SER A 96 2.99 -13.11 0.23
N VAL A 97 2.98 -11.78 -0.01
CA VAL A 97 2.61 -10.75 0.98
C VAL A 97 1.19 -10.96 1.47
N PHE A 98 0.26 -11.24 0.56
CA PHE A 98 -1.15 -11.44 0.88
C PHE A 98 -1.36 -12.60 1.88
N ILE A 99 -0.58 -13.67 1.78
CA ILE A 99 -0.70 -14.83 2.68
C ILE A 99 -0.19 -14.50 4.09
N LEU A 100 0.83 -13.64 4.22
CA LEU A 100 1.42 -13.29 5.51
C LEU A 100 0.63 -12.23 6.27
N THR A 101 -0.06 -11.33 5.57
CA THR A 101 -0.72 -10.16 6.18
C THR A 101 -2.20 -10.36 6.48
N SER A 102 -2.82 -11.43 5.96
CA SER A 102 -4.27 -11.65 5.98
C SER A 102 -4.73 -12.68 7.01
N ARG A 103 -4.03 -12.82 8.15
CA ARG A 103 -4.52 -13.71 9.21
C ARG A 103 -5.89 -13.23 9.71
N PRO A 104 -6.89 -14.13 9.86
CA PRO A 104 -8.20 -13.76 10.37
C PRO A 104 -8.06 -13.09 11.74
N LYS A 105 -8.86 -12.05 11.98
CA LYS A 105 -9.10 -11.55 13.34
C LYS A 105 -10.04 -12.57 13.99
N ASP A 106 -9.55 -13.24 15.03
CA ASP A 106 -10.39 -14.03 15.96
C ASP A 106 -11.44 -13.12 16.63
#